data_AF-A0AAW5KCQ9-F1
#
_entry.id   AF-A0AAW5KCQ9-F1
#
_cell.length_a   1.000
_cell.length_b   1.000
_cell.length_c   1.000
_cell.angle_alpha   90.00
_cell.angle_beta   90.00
_cell.angle_gamma   90.00
#
_symmetry.space_group_name_H-M   'P 1'
#
loop_
_entity.id
_entity.type
_entity.pdbx_description
1 polymer ?
#
loop_
_entity_poly.entity_id
_entity_poly.type
_entity_poly.pdbx_seq_one_letter_code
_entity_poly.pdbx_strand_id
1 'polypeptide(L)'
;MKRFLDEDIKHQAIWIVRGYQASLQRYREKRQQVLLSACDDNLIGIAKNAEGVSVEKENGNGQGVRRTGQELKKLESLADARRIAAVEQARKKIGCDLKNQELQKRLTEAIMLNCENGRQYPYERLGIDEIGRTNFYERRASFLKEVAILAGVL
;
A
#
# COMPACT_ATOMS: atom_id res chain seq x y z
N MET A 1 19.26 4.16 -22.59
CA MET A 1 18.44 4.11 -21.36
C MET A 1 19.34 3.86 -20.16
N LYS A 2 19.39 4.77 -19.18
CA LYS A 2 20.12 4.54 -17.91
C LYS A 2 19.59 3.25 -17.27
N ARG A 3 20.43 2.22 -17.17
CA ARG A 3 20.09 0.95 -16.49
C ARG A 3 19.95 1.11 -14.98
N PHE A 4 20.49 2.22 -14.45
CA PHE A 4 20.60 2.50 -13.04
C PHE A 4 19.83 3.77 -12.71
N LEU A 5 19.04 3.71 -11.64
CA LEU A 5 18.48 4.89 -10.97
C LEU A 5 19.65 5.70 -10.39
N ASP A 6 19.50 7.03 -10.39
CA ASP A 6 20.40 7.88 -9.61
C ASP A 6 20.31 7.45 -8.14
N GLU A 7 21.45 7.46 -7.43
CA GLU A 7 21.54 6.89 -6.09
C GLU A 7 20.52 7.54 -5.13
N ASP A 8 20.25 8.83 -5.26
CA ASP A 8 19.24 9.52 -4.45
C ASP A 8 17.84 8.95 -4.67
N ILE A 9 17.44 8.73 -5.93
CA ILE A 9 16.12 8.18 -6.29
C ILE A 9 16.03 6.72 -5.82
N LYS A 10 17.11 5.96 -5.96
CA LYS A 10 17.19 4.58 -5.44
C LYS A 10 17.03 4.53 -3.92
N HIS A 11 17.68 5.42 -3.18
CA HIS A 11 17.50 5.52 -1.73
C HIS A 11 16.06 5.89 -1.38
N GLN A 12 15.45 6.86 -2.05
CA GLN A 12 14.05 7.23 -1.84
C GLN A 12 13.11 6.04 -2.10
N ALA A 13 13.29 5.31 -3.20
CA ALA A 13 12.51 4.12 -3.51
C ALA A 13 12.67 3.03 -2.43
N ILE A 14 13.89 2.78 -1.95
CA ILE A 14 14.14 1.84 -0.84
C ILE A 14 13.42 2.31 0.44
N TRP A 15 13.46 3.60 0.77
CA TRP A 15 12.75 4.14 1.93
C TRP A 15 11.23 4.01 1.82
N ILE A 16 10.67 4.19 0.62
CA ILE A 16 9.24 3.95 0.37
C ILE A 16 8.90 2.48 0.63
N VAL A 17 9.70 1.54 0.12
CA VAL A 17 9.48 0.11 0.32
C VAL A 17 9.64 -0.28 1.80
N ARG A 18 10.66 0.22 2.49
CA ARG A 18 10.85 0.01 3.95
C ARG A 18 9.69 0.56 4.78
N GLY A 19 9.20 1.73 4.40
CA GLY A 19 8.06 2.37 5.04
C GLY A 19 6.71 1.73 4.73
N TYR A 20 6.65 0.74 3.83
CA TYR A 20 5.40 0.12 3.38
C TYR A 20 4.57 -0.45 4.54
N GLN A 21 5.17 -1.27 5.41
CA GLN A 21 4.44 -1.90 6.53
C GLN A 21 3.88 -0.86 7.50
N ALA A 22 4.71 0.12 7.88
CA ALA A 22 4.28 1.20 8.77
C ALA A 22 3.18 2.07 8.13
N SER A 23 3.28 2.32 6.81
CA SER A 23 2.26 3.09 6.07
C SER A 23 0.95 2.30 5.99
N LEU A 24 1.01 1.00 5.74
CA LEU A 24 -0.14 0.10 5.71
C LEU A 24 -0.86 0.06 7.05
N GLN A 25 -0.11 -0.01 8.16
CA GLN A 25 -0.67 0.00 9.50
C GLN A 25 -1.39 1.33 9.80
N ARG A 26 -0.73 2.48 9.55
CA ARG A 26 -1.36 3.80 9.71
C ARG A 26 -2.62 3.96 8.85
N TYR A 27 -2.59 3.43 7.62
CA TYR A 27 -3.75 3.44 6.73
C TYR A 27 -4.90 2.61 7.30
N ARG A 28 -4.63 1.40 7.79
CA ARG A 28 -5.63 0.51 8.40
C ARG A 28 -6.25 1.14 9.64
N GLU A 29 -5.43 1.71 10.52
CA GLU A 29 -5.89 2.38 11.75
C GLU A 29 -6.81 3.56 11.43
N LYS A 30 -6.38 4.45 10.53
CA LYS A 30 -7.21 5.60 10.12
C LYS A 30 -8.51 5.16 9.44
N ARG A 31 -8.45 4.12 8.60
CA ARG A 31 -9.66 3.54 7.97
C ARG A 31 -10.61 2.98 9.03
N GLN A 32 -10.09 2.30 10.05
CA GLN A 32 -10.90 1.77 11.14
C GLN A 32 -11.53 2.89 11.98
N GLN A 33 -10.81 3.99 12.24
CA GLN A 33 -11.36 5.17 12.92
C GLN A 33 -12.53 5.79 12.15
N VAL A 34 -12.39 5.97 10.83
CA VAL A 34 -13.48 6.49 9.97
C VAL A 34 -14.71 5.57 10.01
N LEU A 35 -14.50 4.26 10.02
CA LEU A 35 -15.60 3.29 10.11
C LEU A 35 -16.29 3.30 11.48
N LEU A 36 -15.52 3.38 12.57
CA LEU A 36 -16.07 3.46 13.94
C LEU A 36 -16.87 4.76 14.13
N SER A 37 -16.33 5.90 13.70
CA SER A 37 -17.04 7.19 13.75
C SER A 37 -18.36 7.17 12.98
N ALA A 38 -18.41 6.45 11.85
CA ALA A 38 -19.65 6.30 11.08
C ALA A 38 -20.71 5.44 11.79
N CYS A 39 -20.30 4.49 12.63
CA CYS A 39 -21.22 3.70 13.45
C CYS A 39 -21.83 4.53 14.60
N ASP A 40 -21.05 5.40 15.23
CA ASP A 40 -21.52 6.28 16.31
C ASP A 40 -22.57 7.28 15.80
N ASP A 41 -22.37 7.86 14.61
CA ASP A 41 -23.35 8.74 13.96
C ASP A 41 -24.69 8.03 13.72
N ASN A 42 -24.66 6.74 13.35
CA ASN A 42 -25.87 5.93 13.15
C ASN A 42 -26.57 5.60 14.48
N LEU A 43 -25.83 5.29 15.54
CA LEU A 43 -26.37 5.04 16.88
C LEU A 43 -27.05 6.29 17.48
N ILE A 44 -26.42 7.46 17.34
CA ILE A 44 -27.01 8.75 17.75
C ILE A 44 -28.29 9.04 16.96
N GLY A 45 -28.31 8.73 15.66
CA GLY A 45 -29.51 8.84 14.83
C GLY A 45 -30.67 7.97 15.32
N ILE A 46 -30.40 6.72 15.71
CA ILE A 46 -31.41 5.79 16.23
C ILE A 46 -31.92 6.24 17.60
N ALA A 47 -31.03 6.68 18.50
CA ALA A 47 -31.41 7.16 19.84
C ALA A 47 -32.33 8.40 19.78
N LYS A 48 -32.04 9.36 18.89
CA LYS A 48 -32.88 10.55 18.68
C LYS A 48 -34.28 10.22 18.13
N ASN A 49 -34.40 9.16 17.34
CA ASN A 49 -35.70 8.69 16.83
C ASN A 49 -36.54 7.99 17.91
N ALA A 50 -35.91 7.44 18.96
CA ALA A 50 -36.59 6.76 20.05
C ALA A 50 -37.17 7.73 21.11
N GLU A 51 -36.60 8.93 21.25
CA GLU A 51 -37.03 9.94 22.24
C GLU A 51 -38.15 10.89 21.74
N GLY A 52 -38.77 10.59 20.59
CA GLY A 52 -40.00 11.27 20.16
C GLY A 52 -39.85 12.76 19.76
N VAL A 53 -38.63 13.27 19.65
CA VAL A 53 -38.38 14.64 19.16
C VAL A 53 -38.48 14.63 17.63
N SER A 54 -39.63 15.07 17.12
CA SER A 54 -39.84 15.29 15.69
C SER A 54 -39.00 16.48 15.21
N VAL A 55 -37.76 16.22 14.83
CA VAL A 55 -37.00 17.13 13.97
C VAL A 55 -37.32 16.75 12.52
N GLU A 56 -37.60 17.78 11.72
CA GLU A 56 -37.92 17.71 10.30
C GLU A 56 -37.05 16.68 9.57
N LYS A 57 -37.70 15.85 8.73
CA LYS A 57 -37.06 14.79 7.95
C LYS A 57 -36.09 15.37 6.92
N GLU A 58 -34.92 15.80 7.33
CA GLU A 58 -33.77 15.94 6.43
C GLU A 58 -33.03 14.61 6.39
N ASN A 59 -33.26 13.82 5.33
CA ASN A 59 -32.39 12.83 4.67
C ASN A 59 -31.07 12.37 5.37
N GLY A 60 -31.10 12.05 6.67
CA GLY A 60 -29.90 11.89 7.50
C GLY A 60 -29.10 10.62 7.20
N ASN A 61 -29.78 9.55 6.75
CA ASN A 61 -29.13 8.30 6.40
C ASN A 61 -28.21 8.45 5.16
N GLY A 62 -28.53 9.38 4.26
CA GLY A 62 -27.70 9.67 3.09
C GLY A 62 -26.50 10.56 3.41
N GLN A 63 -26.58 11.42 4.43
CA GLN A 63 -25.50 12.35 4.78
C GLN A 63 -24.35 11.65 5.52
N GLY A 64 -24.64 10.73 6.45
CA GLY A 64 -23.61 9.92 7.13
C GLY A 64 -22.80 9.08 6.14
N VAL A 65 -23.48 8.30 5.29
CA VAL A 65 -22.86 7.49 4.24
C VAL A 65 -22.05 8.35 3.25
N ARG A 66 -22.55 9.54 2.87
CA ARG A 66 -21.82 10.49 2.00
C ARG A 66 -20.58 11.06 2.68
N ARG A 67 -20.63 11.38 3.98
CA ARG A 67 -19.48 11.88 4.76
C ARG A 67 -18.41 10.80 4.93
N THR A 68 -18.78 9.58 5.35
CA THR A 68 -17.84 8.45 5.44
C THR A 68 -17.20 8.17 4.08
N GLY A 69 -17.98 8.20 2.99
CA GLY A 69 -17.46 8.04 1.63
C GLY A 69 -16.48 9.14 1.20
N GLN A 70 -16.71 10.38 1.61
CA GLN A 70 -15.78 11.49 1.37
C GLN A 70 -14.50 11.39 2.21
N GLU A 71 -14.60 10.95 3.47
CA GLU A 71 -13.45 10.75 4.34
C GLU A 71 -12.56 9.59 3.87
N LEU A 72 -13.15 8.50 3.38
CA LEU A 72 -12.41 7.41 2.76
C LEU A 72 -11.68 7.87 1.48
N LYS A 73 -12.32 8.69 0.63
CA LYS A 73 -11.64 9.29 -0.53
C LYS A 73 -10.49 10.21 -0.15
N LYS A 74 -10.65 10.99 0.94
CA LYS A 74 -9.55 11.81 1.49
C LYS A 74 -8.43 10.94 2.05
N LEU A 75 -8.75 9.78 2.63
CA LEU A 75 -7.77 8.82 3.11
C LEU A 75 -6.93 8.25 1.96
N GLU A 76 -7.58 7.92 0.84
CA GLU A 76 -6.94 7.40 -0.38
C GLU A 76 -6.02 8.43 -1.06
N SER A 77 -6.27 9.73 -0.87
CA SER A 77 -5.39 10.79 -1.40
C SER A 77 -4.15 11.08 -0.54
N LEU A 78 -4.06 10.49 0.66
CA LEU A 78 -2.91 10.67 1.55
C LEU A 78 -1.62 10.08 0.97
N ALA A 79 -0.49 10.65 1.40
CA ALA A 79 0.84 10.18 1.00
C ALA A 79 1.08 8.70 1.32
N ASP A 80 0.56 8.21 2.44
CA ASP A 80 0.66 6.79 2.82
C ASP A 80 -0.08 5.88 1.83
N ALA A 81 -1.31 6.24 1.42
CA ALA A 81 -2.08 5.47 0.45
C ALA A 81 -1.40 5.43 -0.92
N ARG A 82 -0.82 6.55 -1.37
CA ARG A 82 -0.02 6.60 -2.61
C ARG A 82 1.21 5.70 -2.56
N ARG A 83 1.95 5.70 -1.44
CA ARG A 83 3.11 4.82 -1.23
C ARG A 83 2.72 3.34 -1.24
N ILE A 84 1.64 2.99 -0.55
CA ILE A 84 1.09 1.64 -0.54
C ILE A 84 0.71 1.21 -1.96
N ALA A 85 -0.04 2.05 -2.67
CA ALA A 85 -0.48 1.77 -4.03
C ALA A 85 0.72 1.58 -4.99
N ALA A 86 1.74 2.43 -4.89
CA ALA A 86 2.95 2.34 -5.70
C ALA A 86 3.68 0.99 -5.47
N VAL A 87 3.87 0.59 -4.21
CA VAL A 87 4.51 -0.69 -3.87
C VAL A 87 3.66 -1.87 -4.34
N GLU A 88 2.35 -1.88 -4.08
CA GLU A 88 1.46 -2.97 -4.50
C GLU A 88 1.39 -3.14 -6.03
N GLN A 89 1.32 -2.04 -6.77
CA GLN A 89 1.33 -2.08 -8.23
C GLN A 89 2.68 -2.56 -8.77
N ALA A 90 3.80 -2.10 -8.20
CA ALA A 90 5.12 -2.55 -8.59
C ALA A 90 5.34 -4.05 -8.28
N ARG A 91 4.83 -4.55 -7.15
CA ARG A 91 4.89 -5.98 -6.78
C ARG A 91 4.20 -6.86 -7.81
N LYS A 92 3.05 -6.44 -8.35
CA LYS A 92 2.30 -7.20 -9.36
C LYS A 92 3.11 -7.44 -10.63
N LYS A 93 4.07 -6.56 -10.96
CA LYS A 93 4.93 -6.70 -12.14
C LYS A 93 6.10 -7.68 -11.95
N ILE A 94 6.40 -8.05 -10.70
CA ILE A 94 7.49 -8.99 -10.42
C ILE A 94 7.09 -10.39 -10.92
N GLY A 95 7.91 -10.93 -11.81
CA GLY A 95 7.76 -12.30 -12.29
C GLY A 95 6.51 -12.56 -13.14
N CYS A 96 5.88 -11.52 -13.74
CA CYS A 96 4.79 -11.70 -14.71
C CYS A 96 5.19 -12.56 -15.91
N ASP A 97 6.47 -12.63 -16.22
CA ASP A 97 7.06 -13.46 -17.26
C ASP A 97 7.25 -14.94 -16.83
N LEU A 98 7.11 -15.24 -15.54
CA LEU A 98 7.25 -16.59 -15.00
C LEU A 98 5.92 -17.34 -15.09
N LYS A 99 5.96 -18.58 -15.59
CA LYS A 99 4.77 -19.45 -15.65
C LYS A 99 4.41 -20.07 -14.29
N ASN A 100 5.40 -20.18 -13.39
CA ASN A 100 5.22 -20.79 -12.08
C ASN A 100 4.82 -19.72 -11.04
N GLN A 101 3.56 -19.78 -10.59
CA GLN A 101 3.01 -18.84 -9.61
C GLN A 101 3.70 -18.93 -8.24
N GLU A 102 4.13 -20.12 -7.82
CA GLU A 102 4.83 -20.29 -6.54
C GLU A 102 6.21 -19.64 -6.60
N LEU A 103 6.93 -19.81 -7.71
CA LEU A 103 8.20 -19.13 -7.93
C LEU A 103 8.01 -17.61 -8.00
N GLN A 104 6.95 -17.14 -8.66
CA GLN A 104 6.62 -15.72 -8.72
C GLN A 104 6.39 -15.13 -7.31
N LYS A 105 5.67 -15.86 -6.46
CA LYS A 105 5.41 -15.45 -5.07
C LYS A 105 6.69 -15.40 -4.24
N ARG A 106 7.49 -16.47 -4.25
CA ARG A 106 8.80 -16.52 -3.56
C ARG A 106 9.73 -15.41 -4.02
N LEU A 107 9.82 -15.17 -5.33
CA LEU A 107 10.62 -14.08 -5.91
C LEU A 107 10.15 -12.71 -5.43
N THR A 108 8.84 -12.48 -5.40
CA THR A 108 8.27 -11.23 -4.91
C THR A 108 8.61 -11.00 -3.44
N GLU A 109 8.44 -12.02 -2.60
CA GLU A 109 8.76 -11.96 -1.17
C GLU A 109 10.25 -11.72 -0.93
N ALA A 110 11.11 -12.41 -1.66
CA ALA A 110 12.56 -12.23 -1.55
C ALA A 110 13.04 -10.84 -1.98
N ILE A 111 12.49 -10.27 -3.05
CA ILE A 111 12.79 -8.90 -3.45
C ILE A 111 12.35 -7.92 -2.36
N MET A 112 11.18 -8.11 -1.78
CA MET A 112 10.67 -7.27 -0.69
C MET A 112 11.58 -7.35 0.55
N LEU A 113 11.93 -8.55 1.01
CA LEU A 113 12.85 -8.78 2.14
C LEU A 113 14.23 -8.16 1.89
N ASN A 114 14.76 -8.29 0.68
CA ASN A 114 16.05 -7.69 0.33
C ASN A 114 15.99 -6.15 0.30
N CYS A 115 14.86 -5.56 -0.12
CA CYS A 115 14.66 -4.11 -0.05
C CYS A 115 14.48 -3.61 1.39
N GLU A 116 13.83 -4.40 2.24
CA GLU A 116 13.70 -4.11 3.67
C GLU A 116 15.08 -4.09 4.33
N ASN A 117 15.83 -5.20 4.24
CA ASN A 117 17.16 -5.31 4.82
C ASN A 117 18.09 -6.21 3.98
N GLY A 118 18.75 -5.61 2.98
CA GLY A 118 19.67 -6.34 2.10
C GLY A 118 20.90 -6.96 2.79
N ARG A 119 21.24 -6.53 4.02
CA ARG A 119 22.32 -7.17 4.80
C ARG A 119 21.84 -8.45 5.49
N GLN A 120 20.60 -8.45 5.97
CA GLN A 120 20.00 -9.61 6.63
C GLN A 120 19.51 -10.65 5.62
N TYR A 121 18.99 -10.17 4.49
CA TYR A 121 18.39 -10.95 3.41
C TYR A 121 19.17 -10.78 2.09
N PRO A 122 20.46 -11.13 2.04
CA PRO A 122 21.19 -11.23 0.77
C PRO A 122 20.64 -12.39 -0.06
N TYR A 123 20.87 -12.36 -1.38
CA TYR A 123 20.39 -13.36 -2.33
C TYR A 123 20.63 -14.81 -1.86
N GLU A 124 21.82 -15.07 -1.32
CA GLU A 124 22.29 -16.39 -0.90
C GLU A 124 21.48 -16.97 0.28
N ARG A 125 20.70 -16.15 0.98
CA ARG A 125 19.83 -16.57 2.10
C ARG A 125 18.35 -16.68 1.72
N LEU A 126 17.97 -16.30 0.50
CA LEU A 126 16.57 -16.21 0.07
C LEU A 126 16.05 -17.52 -0.53
N GLY A 127 16.92 -18.49 -0.85
CA GLY A 127 16.52 -19.82 -1.32
C GLY A 127 15.75 -19.80 -2.65
N ILE A 128 16.19 -18.96 -3.60
CA ILE A 128 15.62 -18.88 -4.96
C ILE A 128 16.67 -19.33 -5.96
N ASP A 129 16.95 -20.63 -5.94
CA ASP A 129 17.99 -21.22 -6.79
C ASP A 129 17.57 -21.25 -8.27
N GLU A 130 16.27 -21.15 -8.55
CA GLU A 130 15.72 -21.14 -9.91
C GLU A 130 15.96 -19.82 -10.65
N ILE A 131 16.31 -18.74 -9.94
CA ILE A 131 16.60 -17.43 -10.51
C ILE A 131 18.03 -17.05 -10.17
N GLY A 132 18.90 -17.02 -11.18
CA GLY A 132 20.30 -16.63 -10.96
C GLY A 132 20.46 -15.24 -10.31
N ARG A 133 21.52 -15.09 -9.50
CA ARG A 133 21.86 -13.88 -8.74
C ARG A 133 21.76 -12.58 -9.56
N THR A 134 22.30 -12.56 -10.77
CA THR A 134 22.25 -11.38 -11.66
C THR A 134 20.81 -11.00 -11.99
N ASN A 135 20.00 -12.00 -12.38
CA ASN A 135 18.60 -11.83 -12.74
C ASN A 135 17.79 -11.32 -11.53
N PHE A 136 18.07 -11.82 -10.33
CA PHE A 136 17.48 -11.31 -9.09
C PHE A 136 17.73 -9.81 -8.89
N TYR A 137 18.98 -9.35 -9.00
CA TYR A 137 19.31 -7.94 -8.79
C TYR A 137 18.81 -7.02 -9.91
N GLU A 138 18.71 -7.51 -11.15
CA GLU A 138 18.08 -6.79 -12.27
C GLU A 138 16.57 -6.59 -12.04
N ARG A 139 15.89 -7.63 -11.55
CA ARG A 139 14.46 -7.55 -11.20
C ARG A 139 14.24 -6.63 -10.00
N ARG A 140 15.11 -6.68 -9.00
CA ARG A 140 15.09 -5.74 -7.87
C ARG A 140 15.27 -4.29 -8.33
N ALA A 141 16.23 -4.03 -9.23
CA ALA A 141 16.45 -2.69 -9.77
C ALA A 141 15.22 -2.21 -10.57
N SER A 142 14.62 -3.09 -11.37
CA SER A 142 13.39 -2.81 -12.12
C SER A 142 12.20 -2.51 -11.20
N PHE A 143 12.06 -3.29 -10.12
CA PHE A 143 11.06 -3.05 -9.09
C PHE A 143 11.23 -1.68 -8.42
N LEU A 144 12.43 -1.33 -7.96
CA LEU A 144 12.69 -0.02 -7.35
C LEU A 144 12.41 1.13 -8.31
N LYS A 145 12.72 0.95 -9.60
CA LYS A 145 12.42 1.95 -10.63
C LYS A 145 10.93 2.15 -10.80
N GLU A 146 10.18 1.06 -10.84
CA GLU A 146 8.73 1.11 -10.93
C GLU A 146 8.11 1.79 -9.70
N VAL A 147 8.58 1.47 -8.49
CA VAL A 147 8.15 2.15 -7.27
C VAL A 147 8.43 3.65 -7.36
N ALA A 148 9.60 4.05 -7.87
CA ALA A 148 9.96 5.46 -8.01
C ALA A 148 9.01 6.21 -8.96
N ILE A 149 8.69 5.62 -10.11
CA ILE A 149 7.74 6.17 -11.10
C ILE A 149 6.36 6.32 -10.47
N LEU A 150 5.84 5.26 -9.86
CA LEU A 150 4.48 5.24 -9.30
C LEU A 150 4.33 6.13 -8.06
N ALA A 151 5.40 6.33 -7.30
CA ALA A 151 5.43 7.24 -6.16
C ALA A 151 5.67 8.71 -6.57
N GLY A 152 6.02 8.97 -7.84
CA GLY A 152 6.28 10.31 -8.36
C GLY A 152 7.61 10.92 -7.90
N VAL A 153 8.64 10.08 -7.72
CA VAL A 153 10.00 10.50 -7.33
C VAL A 153 11.05 10.30 -8.44
N LEU A 154 10.63 9.79 -9.62
CA LEU A 154 11.39 9.72 -10.87
C LEU A 154 10.63 10.50 -11.95
#